data_AF-A0A6B3D3L0-F1
#
_entry.id   AF-A0A6B3D3L0-F1
#
_cell.length_a   1.000
_cell.length_b   1.000
_cell.length_c   1.000
_cell.angle_alpha   90.00
_cell.angle_beta   90.00
_cell.angle_gamma   90.00
#
_symmetry.space_group_name_H-M   'P 1'
#
loop_
_entity.id
_entity.type
_entity.pdbx_description
1 polymer ?
#
loop_
_entity_poly.entity_id
_entity_poly.type
_entity_poly.pdbx_seq_one_letter_code
_entity_poly.pdbx_strand_id
1 'polypeptide(L)'
;TGRPKGVMVAHRNLQHVLPWIRRHPCFDRRQNVLQVASTSFDFSVWEIVLPLVTGGTLHIPAPGTRMIGADLQQILSERAIESLNFTPGALATLPTDDPLPRLRTLVVGGEAYSADLIRT
;
A
#
# COMPACT_ATOMS: atom_id res chain seq x y z
N THR A 1 23.76 -1.83 20.51
CA THR A 1 23.28 -2.82 21.49
C THR A 1 22.94 -4.18 20.87
N GLY A 2 22.73 -4.30 19.54
CA GLY A 2 22.45 -5.59 18.89
C GLY A 2 21.04 -6.14 19.11
N ARG A 3 20.23 -5.48 19.94
CA ARG A 3 18.84 -5.84 20.21
C ARG A 3 17.91 -4.88 19.46
N PRO A 4 16.84 -5.37 18.83
CA PRO A 4 15.82 -4.50 18.24
C PRO A 4 15.30 -3.48 19.24
N LYS A 5 15.04 -2.25 18.78
CA LYS A 5 14.42 -1.20 19.59
C LYS A 5 12.96 -1.06 19.18
N GLY A 6 12.06 -1.07 20.15
CA GLY A 6 10.65 -0.77 19.89
C GLY A 6 10.46 0.72 19.63
N VAL A 7 9.75 1.06 18.56
CA VAL A 7 9.31 2.43 18.27
C VAL A 7 7.90 2.60 18.81
N MET A 8 7.72 3.47 19.81
CA MET A 8 6.41 3.74 20.38
C MET A 8 5.73 4.87 19.60
N VAL A 9 4.58 4.57 18.99
CA VAL A 9 3.73 5.55 18.30
C VAL A 9 2.41 5.62 19.04
N ALA A 10 2.01 6.82 19.48
CA ALA A 10 0.76 7.02 20.20
C ALA A 10 -0.40 7.27 19.23
N HIS A 11 -1.63 6.97 19.66
CA HIS A 11 -2.83 7.20 18.84
C HIS A 11 -2.95 8.67 18.36
N ARG A 12 -2.56 9.64 19.20
CA ARG A 12 -2.52 11.06 18.84
C ARG A 12 -1.62 11.37 17.63
N ASN A 13 -0.66 10.51 17.29
CA ASN A 13 0.15 10.72 16.09
C ASN A 13 -0.68 10.49 14.81
N LEU A 14 -1.62 9.55 14.83
CA LEU A 14 -2.55 9.30 13.70
C LEU A 14 -3.53 10.44 13.48
N GLN A 15 -3.84 11.22 14.52
CA GLN A 15 -4.73 12.39 14.40
C GLN A 15 -4.17 13.46 13.44
N HIS A 16 -2.84 13.49 13.23
CA HIS A 16 -2.19 14.39 12.27
C HIS A 16 -2.22 13.85 10.84
N VAL A 17 -2.44 12.54 10.67
CA VAL A 17 -2.55 11.90 9.35
C VAL A 17 -3.89 12.23 8.69
N LEU A 18 -4.99 12.32 9.46
CA LEU A 18 -6.31 12.61 8.88
C LEU A 18 -6.40 13.93 8.12
N PRO A 19 -5.94 15.08 8.66
CA PRO A 19 -5.90 16.32 7.89
C PRO A 19 -4.96 16.25 6.69
N TRP A 20 -3.91 15.42 6.75
CA TRP A 20 -3.03 15.20 5.62
C TRP A 20 -3.74 14.41 4.50
N ILE A 21 -4.42 13.30 4.82
CA ILE A 21 -5.25 12.53 3.88
C ILE A 21 -6.24 13.46 3.17
N ARG A 22 -7.01 14.25 3.93
CA ARG A 22 -8.02 15.19 3.39
C ARG A 22 -7.47 16.24 2.43
N ARG A 23 -6.17 16.56 2.51
CA ARG A 23 -5.53 17.52 1.60
C ARG A 23 -5.02 16.86 0.31
N HIS A 24 -5.03 15.53 0.22
CA HIS A 24 -4.50 14.78 -0.91
C HIS A 24 -5.65 14.02 -1.59
N PRO A 25 -6.19 14.53 -2.71
CA PRO A 25 -7.37 13.96 -3.36
C PRO A 25 -7.23 12.50 -3.82
N CYS A 26 -6.00 12.02 -4.08
CA CYS A 26 -5.76 10.61 -4.37
C CYS A 26 -6.12 9.69 -3.20
N PHE A 27 -6.01 10.20 -1.96
CA PHE A 27 -6.30 9.47 -0.73
C PHE A 27 -7.70 9.78 -0.17
N ASP A 28 -8.18 11.03 -0.27
CA ASP A 28 -9.48 11.44 0.29
C ASP A 28 -10.69 11.00 -0.55
N ARG A 29 -10.83 9.68 -0.70
CA ARG A 29 -11.94 9.05 -1.41
C ARG A 29 -12.12 7.62 -0.93
N ARG A 30 -13.36 7.12 -1.01
CA ARG A 30 -13.65 5.69 -0.85
C ARG A 30 -12.90 4.90 -1.92
N GLN A 31 -12.06 3.96 -1.50
CA GLN A 31 -11.24 3.15 -2.39
C GLN A 31 -10.96 1.76 -1.83
N ASN A 32 -10.72 0.81 -2.73
CA ASN A 32 -10.26 -0.54 -2.38
C ASN A 32 -8.75 -0.54 -2.17
N VAL A 33 -8.29 -0.89 -0.97
CA VAL A 33 -6.88 -0.90 -0.57
C VAL A 33 -6.45 -2.34 -0.28
N LEU A 34 -5.30 -2.75 -0.81
CA LEU A 34 -4.73 -4.07 -0.54
C LEU A 34 -3.80 -4.00 0.68
N GLN A 35 -3.97 -4.92 1.64
CA GLN A 35 -3.01 -5.12 2.72
C GLN A 35 -1.86 -6.01 2.24
N VAL A 36 -0.70 -5.43 1.97
CA VAL A 36 0.50 -6.13 1.50
C VAL A 36 1.53 -6.24 2.61
N ALA A 37 1.77 -5.13 3.29
CA ALA A 37 2.84 -5.05 4.27
C ALA A 37 2.57 -5.98 5.46
N SER A 38 3.64 -6.62 5.94
CA SER A 38 3.61 -7.29 7.23
C SER A 38 3.14 -6.34 8.31
N THR A 39 2.31 -6.81 9.25
CA THR A 39 1.86 -6.01 10.41
C THR A 39 3.02 -5.58 11.33
N SER A 40 4.21 -6.14 11.14
CA SER A 40 5.46 -5.72 11.80
C SER A 40 6.17 -4.56 11.07
N PHE A 41 5.66 -4.12 9.92
CA PHE A 41 6.16 -2.98 9.13
C PHE A 41 5.13 -1.86 9.14
N ASP A 42 5.57 -0.61 9.22
CA ASP A 42 4.70 0.55 9.47
C ASP A 42 3.76 0.89 8.30
N PHE A 43 4.10 0.53 7.05
CA PHE A 43 3.16 0.66 5.92
C PHE A 43 1.84 -0.08 6.15
N SER A 44 1.83 -1.17 6.93
CA SER A 44 0.58 -1.87 7.26
C SER A 44 -0.42 -0.98 8.00
N VAL A 45 0.07 -0.05 8.84
CA VAL A 45 -0.78 0.92 9.55
C VAL A 45 -1.46 1.83 8.55
N TRP A 46 -0.73 2.30 7.53
CA TRP A 46 -1.28 3.12 6.47
C TRP A 46 -2.32 2.36 5.62
N GLU A 47 -1.98 1.15 5.19
CA GLU A 47 -2.87 0.26 4.43
C GLU A 47 -4.20 0.01 5.16
N ILE A 48 -4.16 -0.18 6.49
CA ILE A 48 -5.33 -0.41 7.32
C ILE A 48 -6.12 0.88 7.58
N VAL A 49 -5.45 1.97 7.96
CA VAL A 49 -6.11 3.20 8.39
C VAL A 49 -6.77 3.94 7.22
N LEU A 50 -6.10 4.01 6.05
CA LEU A 50 -6.59 4.76 4.89
C LEU A 50 -8.05 4.38 4.49
N PRO A 51 -8.40 3.11 4.22
CA PRO A 51 -9.78 2.77 3.86
C PRO A 51 -10.75 3.00 5.03
N LEU A 52 -10.34 2.74 6.28
CA LEU A 52 -11.23 2.89 7.44
C LEU A 52 -11.65 4.34 7.69
N VAL A 53 -10.76 5.30 7.42
CA VAL A 53 -11.04 6.73 7.67
C VAL A 53 -11.66 7.44 6.47
N THR A 54 -11.67 6.80 5.30
CA THR A 54 -12.23 7.32 4.03
C THR A 54 -13.49 6.58 3.58
N GLY A 55 -13.93 5.56 4.32
CA GLY A 55 -15.10 4.72 3.98
C GLY A 55 -14.83 3.70 2.87
N GLY A 56 -13.55 3.41 2.61
CA GLY A 56 -13.03 2.39 1.70
C GLY A 56 -13.21 0.95 2.17
N THR A 57 -12.56 0.05 1.43
CA THR A 57 -12.53 -1.39 1.74
C THR A 57 -11.07 -1.82 1.89
N LEU A 58 -10.75 -2.52 2.98
CA LEU A 58 -9.47 -3.20 3.14
C LEU A 58 -9.60 -4.63 2.61
N HIS A 59 -8.75 -5.01 1.66
CA HIS A 59 -8.64 -6.38 1.17
C HIS A 59 -7.44 -7.06 1.84
N ILE A 60 -7.72 -8.13 2.58
CA ILE A 60 -6.70 -8.93 3.25
C ILE A 60 -6.49 -10.20 2.42
N PRO A 61 -5.28 -10.43 1.87
CA PRO A 61 -4.96 -11.65 1.16
C PRO A 61 -5.11 -12.90 2.04
N ALA A 62 -5.36 -14.06 1.41
CA ALA A 62 -5.34 -15.31 2.14
C ALA A 62 -3.91 -15.62 2.66
N PRO A 63 -3.79 -16.36 3.77
CA PRO A 63 -2.48 -16.83 4.23
C PRO A 63 -1.73 -17.59 3.12
N GLY A 64 -0.45 -17.26 2.93
CA GLY A 64 0.39 -17.90 1.91
C GLY A 64 0.26 -17.35 0.49
N THR A 65 -0.64 -16.38 0.25
CA THR A 65 -0.70 -15.69 -1.04
C THR A 65 0.57 -14.87 -1.28
N ARG A 66 1.19 -15.04 -2.45
CA ARG A 66 2.41 -14.30 -2.81
C ARG A 66 2.03 -12.89 -3.26
N MET A 67 2.62 -11.89 -2.61
CA MET A 67 2.43 -10.48 -2.97
C MET A 67 3.45 -10.03 -4.01
N ILE A 68 3.65 -10.81 -5.09
CA ILE A 68 4.58 -10.51 -6.19
C ILE A 68 4.09 -11.17 -7.48
N GLY A 69 4.53 -10.66 -8.64
CA GLY A 69 4.28 -11.31 -9.93
C GLY A 69 2.79 -11.50 -10.27
N ALA A 70 2.49 -12.62 -10.91
CA ALA A 70 1.15 -12.95 -11.40
C ALA A 70 0.09 -13.10 -10.29
N ASP A 71 0.45 -13.66 -9.13
CA ASP A 71 -0.47 -13.82 -8.00
C ASP A 71 -0.99 -12.45 -7.51
N LEU A 72 -0.08 -11.47 -7.40
CA LEU A 72 -0.46 -10.11 -7.04
C LEU A 72 -1.34 -9.48 -8.11
N GLN A 73 -0.94 -9.59 -9.38
CA GLN A 73 -1.71 -9.04 -10.50
C GLN A 73 -3.14 -9.58 -10.54
N GLN A 74 -3.32 -10.88 -10.31
CA GLN A 74 -4.64 -11.50 -10.23
C GLN A 74 -5.49 -10.87 -9.13
N ILE A 75 -4.92 -10.65 -7.93
CA ILE A 75 -5.66 -10.02 -6.81
C ILE A 75 -6.01 -8.58 -7.13
N LEU A 76 -5.08 -7.81 -7.71
CA LEU A 76 -5.31 -6.41 -8.08
C LEU A 76 -6.49 -6.31 -9.04
N SER A 77 -6.56 -7.21 -10.02
CA SER A 77 -7.65 -7.28 -11.00
C SER A 77 -8.97 -7.79 -10.39
N GLU A 78 -8.96 -8.94 -9.71
CA GLU A 78 -10.17 -9.58 -9.16
C GLU A 78 -10.86 -8.75 -8.07
N ARG A 79 -10.07 -8.03 -7.27
CA ARG A 79 -10.59 -7.21 -6.16
C ARG A 79 -10.76 -5.74 -6.56
N ALA A 80 -10.47 -5.41 -7.83
CA ALA A 80 -10.51 -4.05 -8.34
C ALA A 80 -9.78 -3.08 -7.40
N ILE A 81 -8.55 -3.44 -7.01
CA ILE A 81 -7.73 -2.66 -6.08
C ILE A 81 -7.43 -1.30 -6.70
N GLU A 82 -7.58 -0.26 -5.91
CA GLU A 82 -7.40 1.13 -6.35
C GLU A 82 -6.20 1.81 -5.71
N SER A 83 -5.76 1.34 -4.54
CA SER A 83 -4.56 1.83 -3.85
C SER A 83 -3.65 0.68 -3.44
N LEU A 84 -2.36 0.82 -3.74
CA LEU A 84 -1.30 -0.14 -3.43
C LEU A 84 -0.09 0.58 -2.82
N ASN A 85 0.51 0.02 -1.77
CA ASN A 85 1.75 0.52 -1.18
C ASN A 85 2.83 -0.55 -1.32
N PHE A 86 3.97 -0.20 -1.90
CA PHE A 86 4.96 -1.18 -2.32
C PHE A 86 6.39 -0.65 -2.20
N THR A 87 7.37 -1.54 -2.09
CA THR A 87 8.77 -1.15 -2.25
C THR A 87 9.14 -1.11 -3.73
N PRO A 88 10.16 -0.32 -4.12
CA PRO A 88 10.71 -0.35 -5.47
C PRO A 88 11.05 -1.76 -5.97
N GLY A 89 11.73 -2.58 -5.14
CA GLY A 89 12.07 -3.95 -5.49
C GLY A 89 10.85 -4.84 -5.72
N ALA A 90 9.79 -4.69 -4.90
CA ALA A 90 8.55 -5.43 -5.08
C ALA A 90 7.82 -5.00 -6.36
N LEU A 91 7.77 -3.69 -6.64
CA LEU A 91 7.11 -3.12 -7.82
C LEU A 91 7.71 -3.65 -9.11
N ALA A 92 9.04 -3.82 -9.17
CA ALA A 92 9.73 -4.38 -10.31
C ALA A 92 9.36 -5.84 -10.64
N THR A 93 8.62 -6.53 -9.77
CA THR A 93 8.14 -7.90 -10.03
C THR A 93 6.78 -7.96 -10.74
N LEU A 94 6.06 -6.84 -10.79
CA LEU A 94 4.75 -6.80 -11.44
C LEU A 94 4.91 -6.93 -12.96
N PRO A 95 4.13 -7.80 -13.63
CA PRO A 95 4.13 -7.85 -15.08
C PRO A 95 3.65 -6.53 -15.68
N THR A 96 4.37 -6.02 -16.67
CA THR A 96 4.10 -4.72 -17.30
C THR A 96 3.09 -4.80 -18.45
N ASP A 97 2.84 -6.01 -18.95
CA ASP A 97 2.14 -6.22 -20.22
C ASP A 97 0.61 -6.29 -20.08
N ASP A 98 0.08 -6.36 -18.85
CA ASP A 98 -1.36 -6.44 -18.61
C ASP A 98 -1.84 -5.28 -17.72
N PRO A 99 -2.77 -4.44 -18.22
CA PRO A 99 -3.12 -3.18 -17.59
C PRO A 99 -3.90 -3.38 -16.28
N LEU A 100 -3.65 -2.50 -15.32
CA LEU A 100 -4.37 -2.43 -14.05
C LEU A 100 -5.27 -1.18 -14.01
N PRO A 101 -6.39 -1.13 -14.78
CA PRO A 101 -7.19 0.08 -14.97
C PRO A 101 -7.87 0.60 -13.69
N ARG A 102 -7.95 -0.25 -12.66
CA ARG A 102 -8.52 0.12 -11.35
C ARG A 102 -7.47 0.72 -10.42
N LEU A 103 -6.19 0.42 -10.60
CA LEU A 103 -5.12 0.95 -9.75
C LEU A 103 -4.88 2.43 -10.08
N ARG A 104 -5.26 3.31 -9.15
CA ARG A 104 -5.20 4.78 -9.33
C ARG A 104 -4.18 5.44 -8.43
N THR A 105 -3.72 4.74 -7.40
CA THR A 105 -2.80 5.28 -6.43
C THR A 105 -1.76 4.22 -6.09
N LEU A 106 -0.51 4.51 -6.43
CA LEU A 106 0.64 3.68 -6.10
C LEU A 106 1.56 4.51 -5.20
N VAL A 107 1.80 4.01 -3.99
CA VAL A 107 2.77 4.59 -3.06
C VAL A 107 4.01 3.72 -3.09
N VAL A 108 5.14 4.31 -3.44
CA VAL A 108 6.43 3.61 -3.51
C VAL A 108 7.36 4.17 -2.42
N GLY A 109 7.93 3.31 -1.60
CA GLY A 109 8.85 3.74 -0.55
C GLY A 109 9.53 2.59 0.20
N GLY A 110 10.35 2.94 1.19
CA GLY A 110 11.13 1.96 1.97
C GLY A 110 12.50 1.63 1.39
N GLU A 111 12.74 1.94 0.12
CA GLU A 111 14.04 1.80 -0.56
C GLU A 111 14.27 3.00 -1.49
N ALA A 112 15.52 3.18 -1.93
CA ALA A 112 15.83 4.12 -3.01
C ALA A 112 15.25 3.60 -4.34
N TYR A 113 14.74 4.50 -5.18
CA TYR A 113 14.23 4.17 -6.51
C TYR A 113 14.92 4.98 -7.60
N SER A 114 15.00 4.41 -8.80
CA SER A 114 15.46 5.13 -10.00
C SER A 114 14.33 5.91 -10.64
N ALA A 115 14.66 6.94 -11.42
CA ALA A 115 13.67 7.65 -12.23
C ALA A 115 13.00 6.75 -13.27
N ASP A 116 13.72 5.74 -13.78
CA ASP A 116 13.22 4.84 -14.81
C ASP A 116 12.10 3.95 -14.30
N LEU A 117 12.18 3.46 -13.05
CA LEU A 117 11.11 2.69 -12.42
C LEU A 117 9.76 3.45 -12.43
N ILE A 118 9.80 4.77 -12.24
CA ILE A 118 8.61 5.63 -12.18
C ILE A 118 8.06 5.98 -13.57
N ARG A 119 8.87 5.86 -14.63
CA ARG A 119 8.47 6.21 -16.00
C ARG A 119 7.81 5.06 -16.76
N THR A 120 7.96 3.83 -16.27
CA THR A 120 7.25 2.61 -16.73
C THR A 120 5.77 2.67 -16.37
#